data_AF-A0A8T7CQI3-F1
#
_entry.id   AF-A0A8T7CQI3-F1
#
_cell.length_a   1.000
_cell.length_b   1.000
_cell.length_c   1.000
_cell.angle_alpha   90.00
_cell.angle_beta   90.00
_cell.angle_gamma   90.00
#
_symmetry.space_group_name_H-M   'P 1'
#
loop_
_entity.id
_entity.type
_entity.pdbx_description
1 polymer ?
#
loop_
_entity_poly.entity_id
_entity_poly.type
_entity_poly.pdbx_seq_one_letter_code
_entity_poly.pdbx_strand_id
1 'polypeptide(L)' 'GEGFRYTSGTVLETPYGDMNGSYQMLADDGVEFDAEIPAFSLPMPNTLH' A
#
# COMPACT_ATOMS: atom_id res chain seq x y z
N GLY A 1 -20.01 -8.49 2.41
CA GLY A 1 -18.62 -8.19 2.77
C GLY A 1 -18.50 -6.70 2.99
N GLU A 2 -17.70 -6.31 3.96
CA GLU A 2 -17.43 -4.90 4.28
C GLU A 2 -16.05 -4.51 3.74
N GLY A 3 -15.86 -3.24 3.42
CA GLY A 3 -14.61 -2.72 2.89
C GLY A 3 -14.25 -1.40 3.57
N PHE A 4 -12.96 -1.24 3.88
CA PHE A 4 -12.41 -0.01 4.44
C PHE A 4 -11.50 0.64 3.40
N ARG A 5 -11.60 1.97 3.26
CA ARG A 5 -10.75 2.75 2.34
C ARG A 5 -10.28 4.02 3.04
N TYR A 6 -8.99 4.27 2.97
CA TYR A 6 -8.37 5.52 3.41
C TYR A 6 -7.37 6.00 2.35
N THR A 7 -7.00 7.28 2.43
CA THR A 7 -5.99 7.89 1.56
C THR A 7 -4.86 8.41 2.44
N SER A 8 -3.62 8.04 2.09
CA SER A 8 -2.40 8.58 2.67
C SER A 8 -1.51 9.15 1.56
N GLY A 9 -0.45 9.85 1.93
CA GLY A 9 0.55 10.41 1.01
C GLY A 9 1.96 10.24 1.55
N THR A 10 2.93 10.19 0.64
CA THR A 10 4.36 10.16 0.96
C THR A 10 5.12 11.12 0.05
N VAL A 11 6.27 11.61 0.49
CA VAL A 11 7.16 12.48 -0.31
C VAL A 11 8.35 11.65 -0.77
N LEU A 12 8.60 11.67 -2.08
CA LEU A 12 9.77 11.06 -2.70
C LEU A 12 10.65 12.16 -3.26
N GLU A 13 11.96 12.08 -3.01
CA GLU A 13 12.95 12.98 -3.64
C GLU A 13 13.20 12.58 -5.11
N THR A 14 12.80 11.37 -5.50
CA THR A 14 12.93 10.83 -6.85
C THR A 14 11.63 10.97 -7.66
N PRO A 15 11.73 11.12 -8.99
CA PRO A 15 10.55 11.21 -9.87
C PRO A 15 9.81 9.87 -10.04
N TYR A 16 10.42 8.77 -9.60
CA TYR A 16 9.85 7.43 -9.62
C TYR A 16 10.24 6.69 -8.35
N GLY A 17 9.35 5.84 -7.86
CA GLY A 17 9.59 4.92 -6.77
C GLY A 17 8.54 3.82 -6.75
N ASP A 18 8.70 2.85 -5.85
CA ASP A 18 7.73 1.79 -5.62
C ASP A 18 7.36 1.76 -4.13
N MET A 19 6.15 1.31 -3.82
CA MET A 19 5.67 1.11 -2.45
C MET A 19 5.19 -0.34 -2.29
N ASN A 20 5.61 -0.98 -1.20
CA ASN A 20 5.21 -2.33 -0.78
C ASN A 20 5.13 -2.38 0.75
N GLY A 21 4.56 -3.45 1.29
CA GLY A 21 4.52 -3.68 2.73
C GLY A 21 3.51 -4.75 3.10
N SER A 22 3.11 -4.77 4.37
CA SER A 22 2.05 -5.65 4.87
C SER A 22 1.24 -4.94 5.94
N TYR A 23 0.01 -5.41 6.16
CA TYR A 23 -0.77 -5.09 7.35
C TYR A 23 -0.74 -6.28 8.29
N GLN A 24 -0.36 -6.05 9.55
CA GLN A 24 -0.57 -7.03 10.62
C GLN A 24 -2.07 -7.04 10.95
N MET A 25 -2.69 -8.20 10.81
CA MET A 25 -4.11 -8.41 11.04
C MET A 25 -4.32 -9.39 12.19
N LEU A 26 -5.40 -9.19 12.94
CA LEU A 26 -5.89 -10.12 13.94
C LEU A 26 -7.30 -10.57 13.52
N ALA A 27 -7.48 -11.87 13.32
CA ALA A 27 -8.78 -12.46 13.00
C ALA A 27 -9.65 -12.61 14.26
N ASP A 28 -10.95 -12.82 14.07
CA ASP A 28 -11.92 -12.96 15.17
C ASP A 28 -11.65 -14.19 16.07
N ASP A 29 -10.94 -15.19 15.55
CA ASP A 29 -10.49 -16.39 16.28
C ASP A 29 -9.17 -16.17 17.04
N GLY A 30 -8.61 -14.95 16.98
CA GLY A 30 -7.36 -14.58 17.63
C GLY A 30 -6.10 -14.93 16.83
N VAL A 31 -6.23 -15.42 15.60
CA VAL A 31 -5.07 -15.70 14.73
C VAL A 31 -4.50 -14.41 14.18
N GLU A 32 -3.20 -14.21 14.38
CA GLU A 32 -2.44 -13.15 13.73
C GLU A 32 -1.96 -13.60 12.34
N PHE A 33 -2.11 -12.72 11.35
CA PHE A 33 -1.58 -12.94 10.02
C PHE A 33 -1.17 -11.62 9.35
N ASP A 34 -0.30 -11.72 8.35
CA ASP A 34 0.09 -10.58 7.54
C ASP A 34 -0.70 -10.57 6.22
N ALA A 35 -1.34 -9.44 5.94
CA ALA A 35 -1.94 -9.15 4.65
C ALA A 35 -0.92 -8.42 3.77
N GLU A 36 -0.34 -9.11 2.81
CA GLU A 36 0.68 -8.57 1.91
C GLU A 36 0.11 -7.48 1.00
N ILE A 37 0.84 -6.38 0.87
CA ILE A 37 0.62 -5.31 -0.11
C ILE A 37 1.68 -5.46 -1.20
N PRO A 38 1.32 -5.99 -2.38
CA PRO A 38 2.26 -6.13 -3.49
C PRO A 38 2.86 -4.78 -3.89
N ALA A 39 4.08 -4.82 -4.40
CA ALA A 39 4.74 -3.62 -4.89
C ALA A 39 3.91 -2.93 -5.99
N PHE A 40 3.72 -1.63 -5.84
CA PHE A 40 3.11 -0.77 -6.86
C PHE A 40 3.92 0.50 -7.07
N SER A 41 3.96 0.96 -8.32
CA SER A 41 4.78 2.10 -8.69
C SER A 41 4.10 3.44 -8.37
N LEU A 42 4.92 4.39 -7.96
CA LEU A 42 4.59 5.79 -7.71
C LEU A 42 5.22 6.66 -8.81
N PRO A 43 4.55 6.80 -9.98
CA PRO A 43 5.04 7.66 -11.05
C PRO A 43 4.76 9.13 -10.75
N MET A 44 5.65 10.03 -11.21
CA MET A 44 5.33 11.46 -11.27
C MET A 44 4.12 11.69 -12.20
N PRO A 45 3.08 12.41 -11.74
CA PRO A 45 1.95 12.75 -12.59
C PRO A 45 2.44 13.58 -13.79
N ASN A 46 2.08 13.15 -15.00
CA ASN A 46 2.47 13.69 -16.32
C ASN A 46 3.71 13.08 -17.01
N THR A 47 4.18 11.91 -16.58
CA THR A 47 5.06 11.09 -17.42
C THR A 47 4.23 10.06 -18.20
N LEU A 48 3.50 10.54 -19.21
CA LEU A 48 2.92 9.64 -20.23
C LEU A 48 4.07 9.10 -21.09
N HIS A 49 4.14 7.78 -21.27
CA HIS A 49 4.97 7.14 -22.29
C HIS A 49 4.47 7.52 -23.70
#